data_AF-A0A8T6NWM5-F1
#
_entry.id   AF-A0A8T6NWM5-F1
#
_cell.length_a   1.000
_cell.length_b   1.000
_cell.length_c   1.000
_cell.angle_alpha   90.00
_cell.angle_beta   90.00
_cell.angle_gamma   90.00
#
_symmetry.space_group_name_H-M   'P 1'
#
loop_
_entity.id
_entity.type
_entity.pdbx_description
1 polymer ?
#
loop_
_entity_poly.entity_id
_entity_poly.type
_entity_poly.pdbx_seq_one_letter_code
_entity_poly.pdbx_strand_id
1 'polypeptide(L)'
;MAQRNLFTALLLVVLILLGVAAVIFSFSQTLDPLAWAADAALVMGGATVGAGLAALFLTGALGGQTIDAGTQRAIRTIIAAELDTRLRDYIRVGAVARLRQAASVAARQAVIEEMKRGDMFAEADLRDAILNTADLAGTDLRGAQLTGAILRDANLTNANLRDANLSRADLRGAYMRGALLAGAVLNDASLNDAQFLTPDQLRDAASLEGATLPDGSQLPRALTFGHETTQDSGWQEAFQAWYRAQLITPEAEAAHSANDEDELRVSFTDD
;
A
#
# COMPACT_ATOMS: atom_id res chain seq x y z
N MET A 1 4.41 44.95 12.72
CA MET A 1 5.17 44.17 13.72
C MET A 1 4.81 42.68 13.70
N ALA A 2 3.52 42.32 13.77
CA ALA A 2 3.06 40.91 13.73
C ALA A 2 3.54 40.09 12.50
N GLN A 3 3.58 40.69 11.30
CA GLN A 3 4.05 39.99 10.08
C GLN A 3 5.55 39.62 10.10
N ARG A 4 6.39 40.37 10.83
CA ARG A 4 7.84 40.10 10.89
C ARG A 4 8.14 38.89 11.79
N ASN A 5 7.35 38.70 12.84
CA ASN A 5 7.44 37.54 13.74
C ASN A 5 6.96 36.26 13.07
N LEU A 6 5.91 36.34 12.24
CA LEU A 6 5.44 35.21 11.43
C LEU A 6 6.49 34.76 10.42
N PHE A 7 7.14 35.70 9.71
CA PHE A 7 8.15 35.39 8.70
C PHE A 7 9.40 34.72 9.30
N THR A 8 9.78 35.15 10.51
CA THR A 8 10.95 34.60 11.22
C THR A 8 10.67 33.20 11.76
N ALA A 9 9.45 32.96 12.27
CA ALA A 9 9.00 31.62 12.66
C ALA A 9 8.92 30.67 11.45
N LEU A 10 8.41 31.15 10.30
CA LEU A 10 8.34 30.37 9.07
C LEU A 10 9.74 29.99 8.55
N LEU A 11 10.67 30.95 8.55
CA LEU A 11 12.06 30.72 8.11
C LEU A 11 12.78 29.68 8.99
N LEU A 12 12.51 29.68 10.29
CA LEU A 12 13.07 28.70 11.23
C LEU A 12 12.48 27.31 11.05
N VAL A 13 11.18 27.20 10.79
CA VAL A 13 10.55 25.93 10.40
C VAL A 13 11.21 25.40 9.13
N VAL A 14 11.41 26.25 8.11
CA VAL A 14 12.11 25.88 6.87
C VAL A 14 13.53 25.39 7.14
N LEU A 15 14.30 26.04 8.01
CA LEU A 15 15.67 25.63 8.35
C LEU A 15 15.73 24.29 9.12
N ILE A 16 14.77 24.02 10.01
CA ILE A 16 14.64 22.73 10.71
C ILE A 16 14.31 21.62 9.71
N LEU A 17 13.38 21.89 8.78
CA LEU A 17 13.01 20.95 7.73
C LEU A 17 14.19 20.65 6.77
N LEU A 18 15.04 21.64 6.48
CA LEU A 18 16.26 21.47 5.69
C LEU A 18 17.35 20.70 6.44
N GLY A 19 17.50 20.93 7.75
CA GLY A 19 18.48 20.22 8.58
C GLY A 19 18.17 18.73 8.74
N VAL A 20 16.89 18.37 8.89
CA VAL A 20 16.45 16.97 8.94
C VAL A 20 16.69 16.27 7.60
N ALA A 21 16.46 16.96 6.48
CA ALA A 21 16.77 16.44 5.14
C ALA A 21 18.27 16.15 4.95
N ALA A 22 19.16 16.96 5.52
CA ALA A 22 20.61 16.76 5.46
C ALA A 22 21.09 15.55 6.30
N VAL A 23 20.50 15.34 7.49
CA VAL A 23 20.79 14.15 8.32
C VAL A 23 20.32 12.87 7.62
N ILE A 24 19.15 12.92 7.00
CA ILE A 24 18.58 11.85 6.17
C ILE A 24 19.47 11.54 4.96
N PHE A 25 19.97 12.58 4.27
CA PHE A 25 20.84 12.42 3.10
C PHE A 25 22.19 11.76 3.46
N SER A 26 22.78 12.11 4.61
CA SER A 26 24.04 11.51 5.07
C SER A 26 23.92 10.01 5.41
N PHE A 27 22.76 9.54 5.86
CA PHE A 27 22.53 8.10 6.12
C PHE A 27 22.31 7.28 4.83
N SER A 28 21.99 7.93 3.70
CA SER A 28 21.73 7.25 2.42
C SER A 28 23.00 6.80 1.66
N GLN A 29 24.19 7.26 2.07
CA GLN A 29 25.44 7.04 1.33
C GLN A 29 26.42 6.05 1.97
N THR A 30 26.17 5.55 3.19
CA THR A 30 27.15 4.71 3.91
C THR A 30 26.80 3.22 3.85
N LEU A 31 27.22 2.57 2.77
CA LEU A 31 27.26 1.11 2.60
C LEU A 31 28.53 0.47 3.20
N ASP A 32 29.07 0.99 4.32
CA ASP A 32 30.30 0.44 4.92
C ASP A 32 30.24 0.37 6.47
N PRO A 33 30.20 -0.83 7.09
CA PRO A 33 30.02 -0.99 8.54
C PRO A 33 31.19 -0.54 9.42
N LEU A 34 32.32 -0.11 8.85
CA LEU A 34 33.56 0.19 9.58
C LEU A 34 34.03 1.66 9.49
N ALA A 35 33.35 2.53 8.74
CA ALA A 35 33.74 3.94 8.57
C ALA A 35 33.21 4.89 9.67
N TRP A 36 32.31 4.39 10.54
CA TRP A 36 31.52 5.25 11.44
C TRP A 36 32.29 5.94 12.57
N ALA A 37 33.49 5.46 12.93
CA ALA A 37 34.22 5.99 14.08
C ALA A 37 35.03 7.27 13.80
N ALA A 38 35.37 7.55 12.52
CA ALA A 38 36.17 8.72 12.15
C ALA A 38 35.31 9.94 11.74
N ASP A 39 34.17 9.71 11.08
CA ASP A 39 33.27 10.78 10.60
C ASP A 39 32.23 11.24 11.65
N ALA A 40 32.02 10.45 12.71
CA ALA A 40 31.14 10.85 13.83
C ALA A 40 31.61 12.15 14.50
N ALA A 41 32.89 12.51 14.44
CA ALA A 41 33.40 13.76 15.02
C ALA A 41 33.12 15.00 14.16
N LEU A 42 32.89 14.85 12.84
CA LEU A 42 32.67 15.97 11.92
C LEU A 42 31.17 16.23 11.66
N VAL A 43 30.34 15.19 11.67
CA VAL A 43 28.88 15.28 11.47
C VAL A 43 28.11 15.63 12.75
N MET A 44 28.68 15.37 13.94
CA MET A 44 28.12 15.81 15.24
C MET A 44 28.12 17.34 15.42
N GLY A 45 28.74 18.10 14.50
CA GLY A 45 28.65 19.57 14.42
C GLY A 45 27.33 20.10 13.81
N GLY A 46 26.49 19.24 13.21
CA GLY A 46 25.21 19.64 12.60
C GLY A 46 23.97 19.18 13.38
N ALA A 47 24.02 18.00 14.00
CA ALA A 47 22.92 17.48 14.83
C ALA A 47 22.68 18.32 16.10
N THR A 48 23.73 18.96 16.61
CA THR A 48 23.68 19.88 17.76
C THR A 48 23.05 21.24 17.42
N VAL A 49 23.01 21.63 16.14
CA VAL A 49 22.42 22.92 15.71
C VAL A 49 20.89 22.82 15.61
N GLY A 50 20.34 21.69 15.15
CA GLY A 50 18.89 21.46 15.11
C GLY A 50 18.27 21.31 16.51
N ALA A 51 18.92 20.55 17.40
CA ALA A 51 18.49 20.42 18.79
C ALA A 51 18.77 21.70 19.61
N GLY A 52 19.87 22.41 19.33
CA GLY A 52 20.23 23.67 19.98
C GLY A 52 19.27 24.81 19.64
N LEU A 53 18.81 24.92 18.39
CA LEU A 53 17.82 25.93 17.98
C LEU A 53 16.42 25.64 18.54
N ALA A 54 16.02 24.37 18.64
CA ALA A 54 14.81 23.97 19.35
C ALA A 54 14.90 24.28 20.86
N ALA A 55 16.07 24.07 21.48
CA ALA A 55 16.32 24.41 22.88
C ALA A 55 16.31 25.93 23.13
N LEU A 56 16.82 26.74 22.20
CA LEU A 56 16.75 28.22 22.25
C LEU A 56 15.30 28.75 22.15
N PHE A 57 14.42 28.07 21.41
CA PHE A 57 12.98 28.38 21.36
C PHE A 57 12.21 27.91 22.60
N LEU A 58 12.58 26.77 23.18
CA LEU A 58 12.04 26.26 24.44
C LEU A 58 12.41 27.16 25.64
N THR A 59 13.55 27.85 25.57
CA THR A 59 14.08 28.73 26.64
C THR A 59 13.85 30.23 26.41
N GLY A 60 13.23 30.62 25.29
CA GLY A 60 12.77 32.01 25.05
C GLY A 60 13.86 33.02 24.68
N ALA A 61 15.03 32.57 24.23
CA ALA A 61 16.17 33.44 23.99
C ALA A 61 16.29 33.89 22.52
N LEU A 62 15.33 34.67 22.03
CA LEU A 62 15.53 35.52 20.86
C LEU A 62 14.99 36.93 21.13
N GLY A 63 15.90 37.84 21.48
CA GLY A 63 15.74 39.28 21.24
C GLY A 63 14.59 40.00 21.95
N GLY A 64 14.18 39.58 23.16
CA GLY A 64 13.33 40.40 24.03
C GLY A 64 11.84 40.44 23.66
N GLN A 65 11.33 39.53 22.82
CA GLN A 65 9.89 39.36 22.64
C GLN A 65 9.45 37.94 23.02
N THR A 66 8.63 37.86 24.07
CA THR A 66 8.00 36.63 24.53
C THR A 66 6.89 36.23 23.57
N ILE A 67 7.11 35.14 22.84
CA ILE A 67 6.04 34.42 22.14
C ILE A 67 5.07 33.90 23.22
N ASP A 68 3.77 34.17 23.10
CA ASP A 68 2.79 33.76 24.10
C ASP A 68 2.69 32.22 24.18
N ALA A 69 2.28 31.72 25.35
CA ALA A 69 2.24 30.28 25.63
C ALA A 69 1.31 29.49 24.68
N GLY A 70 0.26 30.13 24.14
CA GLY A 70 -0.63 29.52 23.17
C GLY A 70 0.07 29.28 21.83
N THR A 71 0.77 30.30 21.34
CA THR A 71 1.57 30.21 20.11
C THR A 71 2.73 29.20 20.26
N GLN A 72 3.40 29.16 21.42
CA GLN A 72 4.44 28.14 21.68
C GLN A 72 3.88 26.72 21.68
N ARG A 73 2.70 26.51 22.26
CA ARG A 73 2.03 25.20 22.28
C ARG A 73 1.64 24.76 20.87
N ALA A 74 1.06 25.67 20.08
CA ALA A 74 0.70 25.41 18.70
C ALA A 74 1.93 25.03 17.85
N ILE A 75 3.03 25.80 17.96
CA ILE A 75 4.28 25.50 17.25
C ILE A 75 4.84 24.14 17.66
N ARG A 76 4.85 23.79 18.95
CA ARG A 76 5.32 22.46 19.41
C ARG A 76 4.47 21.33 18.84
N THR A 77 3.15 21.48 18.84
CA THR A 77 2.24 20.46 18.29
C THR A 77 2.44 20.29 16.79
N ILE A 78 2.60 21.40 16.05
CA ILE A 78 2.84 21.37 14.60
C ILE A 78 4.19 20.71 14.29
N ILE A 79 5.26 21.10 15.00
CA ILE A 79 6.60 20.52 14.80
C ILE A 79 6.60 19.03 15.13
N ALA A 80 5.96 18.62 16.23
CA ALA A 80 5.87 17.21 16.60
C ALA A 80 5.10 16.38 15.55
N ALA A 81 3.98 16.89 15.05
CA ALA A 81 3.19 16.22 14.02
C ALA A 81 3.95 16.10 12.69
N GLU A 82 4.63 17.18 12.26
CA GLU A 82 5.37 17.20 11.00
C GLU A 82 6.61 16.30 11.03
N LEU A 83 7.36 16.31 12.16
CA LEU A 83 8.54 15.44 12.34
C LEU A 83 8.14 13.96 12.36
N ASP A 84 7.04 13.61 13.03
CA ASP A 84 6.53 12.25 13.11
C ASP A 84 6.11 11.71 11.74
N THR A 85 5.41 12.53 10.93
CA THR A 85 5.05 12.18 9.54
C THR A 85 6.29 11.99 8.67
N ARG A 86 7.23 12.94 8.66
CA ARG A 86 8.45 12.84 7.83
C ARG A 86 9.34 11.67 8.22
N LEU A 87 9.47 11.40 9.52
CA LEU A 87 10.25 10.27 10.01
C LEU A 87 9.59 8.95 9.60
N ARG A 88 8.26 8.83 9.69
CA ARG A 88 7.53 7.67 9.17
C ARG A 88 7.74 7.46 7.69
N ASP A 89 7.61 8.50 6.87
CA ASP A 89 7.83 8.41 5.42
C ASP A 89 9.26 7.98 5.08
N TYR A 90 10.25 8.54 5.80
CA TYR A 90 11.64 8.16 5.63
C TYR A 90 11.90 6.69 6.00
N ILE A 91 11.41 6.24 7.16
CA ILE A 91 11.56 4.84 7.59
C ILE A 91 10.85 3.91 6.61
N ARG A 92 9.66 4.28 6.13
CA ARG A 92 8.91 3.54 5.12
C ARG A 92 9.72 3.35 3.84
N VAL A 93 10.30 4.41 3.28
CA VAL A 93 11.15 4.34 2.08
C VAL A 93 12.38 3.44 2.32
N GLY A 94 13.04 3.59 3.47
CA GLY A 94 14.18 2.76 3.87
C GLY A 94 13.80 1.28 4.09
N ALA A 95 12.60 0.99 4.57
CA ALA A 95 12.10 -0.38 4.74
C ALA A 95 11.89 -1.06 3.39
N VAL A 96 11.31 -0.38 2.40
CA VAL A 96 11.13 -0.94 1.05
C VAL A 96 12.47 -1.28 0.40
N ALA A 97 13.47 -0.40 0.52
CA ALA A 97 14.80 -0.68 0.01
C ALA A 97 15.40 -1.94 0.64
N ARG A 98 15.24 -2.11 1.96
CA ARG A 98 15.68 -3.32 2.69
C ARG A 98 14.91 -4.57 2.26
N LEU A 99 13.59 -4.47 2.00
CA LEU A 99 12.81 -5.59 1.46
C LEU A 99 13.37 -6.08 0.12
N ARG A 100 13.69 -5.16 -0.79
CA ARG A 100 14.24 -5.49 -2.11
C ARG A 100 15.65 -6.08 -2.04
N GLN A 101 16.47 -5.64 -1.07
CA GLN A 101 17.85 -6.09 -0.90
C GLN A 101 17.99 -7.32 0.01
N ALA A 102 16.96 -7.69 0.76
CA ALA A 102 17.00 -8.79 1.70
C ALA A 102 17.30 -10.13 0.97
N ALA A 103 18.43 -10.73 1.36
CA ALA A 103 18.95 -11.95 0.76
C ALA A 103 18.19 -13.22 1.17
N SER A 104 17.36 -13.16 2.21
CA SER A 104 16.62 -14.32 2.74
C SER A 104 15.18 -13.99 3.06
N VAL A 105 14.32 -15.02 3.07
CA VAL A 105 12.91 -14.91 3.49
C VAL A 105 12.82 -14.39 4.92
N ALA A 106 13.69 -14.86 5.83
CA ALA A 106 13.71 -14.39 7.22
C ALA A 106 14.04 -12.90 7.33
N ALA A 107 14.98 -12.39 6.53
CA ALA A 107 15.32 -10.97 6.51
C ALA A 107 14.14 -10.13 5.97
N ARG A 108 13.45 -10.62 4.93
CA ARG A 108 12.23 -9.96 4.42
C ARG A 108 11.14 -9.93 5.48
N GLN A 109 10.88 -11.06 6.14
CA GLN A 109 9.87 -11.12 7.19
C GLN A 109 10.20 -10.18 8.36
N ALA A 110 11.47 -10.06 8.75
CA ALA A 110 11.85 -9.11 9.80
C ALA A 110 11.50 -7.65 9.45
N VAL A 111 11.74 -7.25 8.19
CA VAL A 111 11.36 -5.92 7.71
C VAL A 111 9.83 -5.77 7.62
N ILE A 112 9.10 -6.81 7.22
CA ILE A 112 7.63 -6.82 7.23
C ILE A 112 7.10 -6.61 8.63
N GLU A 113 7.64 -7.29 9.64
CA GLU A 113 7.21 -7.12 11.03
C GLU A 113 7.54 -5.73 11.58
N GLU A 114 8.65 -5.12 11.14
CA GLU A 114 8.92 -3.71 11.45
C GLU A 114 7.86 -2.79 10.83
N MET A 115 7.56 -2.97 9.55
CA MET A 115 6.56 -2.16 8.85
C MET A 115 5.16 -2.33 9.45
N LYS A 116 4.81 -3.54 9.92
CA LYS A 116 3.54 -3.79 10.64
C LYS A 116 3.47 -3.02 11.95
N ARG A 117 4.53 -3.02 12.76
CA ARG A 117 4.56 -2.28 14.04
C ARG A 117 4.42 -0.77 13.86
N GLY A 118 4.83 -0.26 12.71
CA GLY A 118 4.76 1.17 12.39
C GLY A 118 3.59 1.58 11.50
N ASP A 119 2.65 0.67 11.20
CA ASP A 119 1.54 0.89 10.26
C ASP A 119 2.00 1.47 8.90
N MET A 120 3.13 0.97 8.40
CA MET A 120 3.86 1.54 7.27
C MET A 120 3.44 1.00 5.90
N PHE A 121 2.35 0.24 5.80
CA PHE A 121 1.95 -0.42 4.55
C PHE A 121 0.94 0.37 3.72
N ALA A 122 0.03 1.11 4.33
CA ALA A 122 -1.00 1.86 3.61
C ALA A 122 -0.37 2.95 2.73
N GLU A 123 -0.65 2.98 1.43
CA GLU A 123 -0.08 3.92 0.46
C GLU A 123 1.44 3.75 0.24
N ALA A 124 2.03 2.65 0.71
CA ALA A 124 3.46 2.40 0.51
C ALA A 124 3.78 2.10 -0.97
N ASP A 125 4.93 2.59 -1.45
CA ASP A 125 5.48 2.19 -2.75
C ASP A 125 6.20 0.86 -2.61
N LEU A 126 5.49 -0.23 -2.94
CA LEU A 126 5.95 -1.62 -2.91
C LEU A 126 6.08 -2.21 -4.32
N ARG A 127 6.26 -1.36 -5.34
CA ARG A 127 6.41 -1.83 -6.72
C ARG A 127 7.59 -2.78 -6.83
N ASP A 128 7.42 -3.88 -7.56
CA ASP A 128 8.44 -4.91 -7.75
C ASP A 128 9.00 -5.49 -6.43
N ALA A 129 8.31 -5.30 -5.29
CA ALA A 129 8.76 -5.82 -4.02
C ALA A 129 8.67 -7.35 -4.03
N ILE A 130 9.68 -7.99 -3.43
CA ILE A 130 9.71 -9.44 -3.26
C ILE A 130 9.07 -9.77 -1.92
N LEU A 131 7.82 -10.22 -1.96
CA LEU A 131 6.97 -10.54 -0.81
C LEU A 131 6.48 -12.01 -0.88
N ASN A 132 7.22 -12.88 -1.56
CA ASN A 132 6.88 -14.29 -1.66
C ASN A 132 6.85 -14.91 -0.26
N THR A 133 5.86 -15.75 0.03
CA THR A 133 5.65 -16.41 1.34
C THR A 133 5.52 -15.45 2.53
N ALA A 134 5.34 -14.15 2.27
CA ALA A 134 5.24 -13.15 3.31
C ALA A 134 3.98 -13.35 4.16
N ASP A 135 4.10 -13.22 5.48
CA ASP A 135 2.93 -13.08 6.32
C ASP A 135 2.48 -11.62 6.36
N LEU A 136 1.38 -11.31 5.66
CA LEU A 136 0.73 -10.00 5.59
C LEU A 136 -0.71 -10.05 6.13
N ALA A 137 -1.04 -11.08 6.92
CA ALA A 137 -2.39 -11.24 7.45
C ALA A 137 -2.82 -10.02 8.28
N GLY A 138 -4.05 -9.55 8.04
CA GLY A 138 -4.63 -8.39 8.73
C GLY A 138 -3.94 -7.04 8.47
N THR A 139 -2.97 -6.98 7.54
CA THR A 139 -2.20 -5.76 7.29
C THR A 139 -3.02 -4.74 6.49
N ASP A 140 -2.88 -3.46 6.84
CA ASP A 140 -3.48 -2.36 6.08
C ASP A 140 -2.59 -1.96 4.90
N LEU A 141 -2.97 -2.41 3.70
CA LEU A 141 -2.33 -2.14 2.41
C LEU A 141 -3.16 -1.18 1.55
N ARG A 142 -4.08 -0.42 2.15
CA ARG A 142 -4.94 0.51 1.40
C ARG A 142 -4.12 1.46 0.55
N GLY A 143 -4.47 1.62 -0.72
CA GLY A 143 -3.77 2.52 -1.64
C GLY A 143 -2.31 2.15 -1.93
N ALA A 144 -1.82 1.00 -1.45
CA ALA A 144 -0.43 0.61 -1.68
C ALA A 144 -0.15 0.38 -3.17
N GLN A 145 1.04 0.78 -3.62
CA GLN A 145 1.49 0.57 -4.99
C GLN A 145 2.26 -0.73 -5.06
N LEU A 146 1.61 -1.80 -5.53
CA LEU A 146 2.14 -3.17 -5.60
C LEU A 146 2.35 -3.63 -7.06
N THR A 147 2.48 -2.68 -8.00
CA THR A 147 2.68 -3.02 -9.40
C THR A 147 3.92 -3.91 -9.58
N GLY A 148 3.75 -5.07 -10.21
CA GLY A 148 4.84 -6.04 -10.42
C GLY A 148 5.35 -6.76 -9.16
N ALA A 149 4.73 -6.54 -7.99
CA ALA A 149 5.16 -7.19 -6.76
C ALA A 149 5.00 -8.71 -6.83
N ILE A 150 5.92 -9.44 -6.20
CA ILE A 150 5.89 -10.90 -6.12
C ILE A 150 5.28 -11.30 -4.78
N LEU A 151 4.02 -11.70 -4.77
CA LEU A 151 3.22 -12.10 -3.60
C LEU A 151 2.88 -13.61 -3.61
N ARG A 152 3.66 -14.41 -4.35
CA ARG A 152 3.43 -15.85 -4.46
C ARG A 152 3.42 -16.51 -3.08
N ASP A 153 2.39 -17.31 -2.81
CA ASP A 153 2.17 -18.00 -1.53
C ASP A 153 2.13 -17.08 -0.30
N ALA A 154 1.93 -15.76 -0.49
CA ALA A 154 1.83 -14.82 0.62
C ALA A 154 0.51 -15.01 1.37
N ASN A 155 0.54 -14.81 2.69
CA ASN A 155 -0.66 -14.79 3.51
C ASN A 155 -1.26 -13.38 3.53
N LEU A 156 -2.34 -13.17 2.79
CA LEU A 156 -3.10 -11.92 2.74
C LEU A 156 -4.47 -12.05 3.44
N THR A 157 -4.61 -13.05 4.33
CA THR A 157 -5.86 -13.29 5.07
C THR A 157 -6.28 -12.03 5.82
N ASN A 158 -7.51 -11.56 5.58
CA ASN A 158 -8.08 -10.33 6.14
C ASN A 158 -7.27 -9.04 5.87
N ALA A 159 -6.34 -9.04 4.91
CA ALA A 159 -5.61 -7.83 4.54
C ALA A 159 -6.53 -6.80 3.88
N ASN A 160 -6.29 -5.52 4.14
CA ASN A 160 -7.05 -4.43 3.54
C ASN A 160 -6.30 -3.92 2.30
N LEU A 161 -6.72 -4.34 1.11
CA LEU A 161 -6.14 -3.97 -0.18
C LEU A 161 -6.99 -2.93 -0.94
N ARG A 162 -7.90 -2.23 -0.25
CA ARG A 162 -8.77 -1.26 -0.92
C ARG A 162 -7.96 -0.20 -1.63
N ASP A 163 -8.35 0.14 -2.85
CA ASP A 163 -7.69 1.13 -3.70
C ASP A 163 -6.20 0.83 -4.02
N ALA A 164 -5.70 -0.37 -3.70
CA ALA A 164 -4.32 -0.74 -3.98
C ALA A 164 -4.12 -1.05 -5.47
N ASN A 165 -2.93 -0.74 -5.99
CA ASN A 165 -2.56 -1.06 -7.36
C ASN A 165 -1.73 -2.35 -7.40
N LEU A 166 -2.38 -3.47 -7.71
CA LEU A 166 -1.79 -4.81 -7.88
C LEU A 166 -1.49 -5.14 -9.35
N SER A 167 -1.43 -4.13 -10.23
CA SER A 167 -1.24 -4.40 -11.66
C SER A 167 0.04 -5.22 -11.90
N ARG A 168 -0.05 -6.31 -12.68
CA ARG A 168 1.07 -7.22 -12.96
C ARG A 168 1.66 -7.91 -11.73
N ALA A 169 1.00 -7.86 -10.58
CA ALA A 169 1.46 -8.58 -9.39
C ALA A 169 1.31 -10.10 -9.57
N ASP A 170 2.26 -10.84 -9.02
CA ASP A 170 2.22 -12.31 -8.97
C ASP A 170 1.60 -12.76 -7.64
N LEU A 171 0.30 -13.05 -7.64
CA LEU A 171 -0.49 -13.49 -6.47
C LEU A 171 -0.74 -15.00 -6.47
N ARG A 172 0.03 -15.77 -7.25
CA ARG A 172 -0.19 -17.21 -7.39
C ARG A 172 -0.11 -17.92 -6.04
N GLY A 173 -1.07 -18.78 -5.73
CA GLY A 173 -1.12 -19.51 -4.46
C GLY A 173 -1.37 -18.65 -3.22
N ALA A 174 -1.56 -17.33 -3.34
CA ALA A 174 -1.74 -16.45 -2.19
C ALA A 174 -3.01 -16.80 -1.40
N TYR A 175 -2.95 -16.67 -0.08
CA TYR A 175 -4.09 -16.91 0.81
C TYR A 175 -4.90 -15.63 0.97
N MET A 176 -6.09 -15.57 0.38
CA MET A 176 -6.87 -14.33 0.23
C MET A 176 -8.15 -14.31 1.06
N ARG A 177 -8.33 -15.25 1.99
CA ARG A 177 -9.56 -15.35 2.80
C ARG A 177 -9.87 -14.01 3.48
N GLY A 178 -11.01 -13.41 3.13
CA GLY A 178 -11.48 -12.16 3.74
C GLY A 178 -10.67 -10.91 3.38
N ALA A 179 -9.73 -10.98 2.44
CA ALA A 179 -9.04 -9.80 1.91
C ALA A 179 -10.03 -8.82 1.25
N LEU A 180 -9.81 -7.52 1.45
CA LEU A 180 -10.71 -6.45 1.00
C LEU A 180 -10.13 -5.79 -0.24
N LEU A 181 -10.71 -6.01 -1.42
CA LEU A 181 -10.18 -5.55 -2.71
C LEU A 181 -11.03 -4.46 -3.38
N ALA A 182 -11.98 -3.85 -2.64
CA ALA A 182 -12.82 -2.79 -3.20
C ALA A 182 -11.94 -1.64 -3.73
N GLY A 183 -12.15 -1.23 -4.98
CA GLY A 183 -11.35 -0.20 -5.65
C GLY A 183 -9.94 -0.64 -6.10
N ALA A 184 -9.51 -1.88 -5.80
CA ALA A 184 -8.19 -2.35 -6.20
C ALA A 184 -8.09 -2.51 -7.73
N VAL A 185 -6.90 -2.23 -8.27
CA VAL A 185 -6.59 -2.43 -9.69
C VAL A 185 -5.72 -3.67 -9.84
N LEU A 186 -6.22 -4.71 -10.49
CA LEU A 186 -5.52 -5.99 -10.68
C LEU A 186 -5.15 -6.25 -12.14
N ASN A 187 -4.96 -5.21 -12.95
CA ASN A 187 -4.68 -5.35 -14.37
C ASN A 187 -3.47 -6.24 -14.60
N ASP A 188 -3.60 -7.28 -15.41
CA ASP A 188 -2.55 -8.26 -15.71
C ASP A 188 -2.00 -9.01 -14.48
N ALA A 189 -2.68 -8.96 -13.34
CA ALA A 189 -2.27 -9.71 -12.15
C ALA A 189 -2.51 -11.21 -12.35
N SER A 190 -1.68 -12.02 -11.70
CA SER A 190 -1.77 -13.48 -11.76
C SER A 190 -2.37 -14.03 -10.48
N LEU A 191 -3.66 -14.40 -10.49
CA LEU A 191 -4.37 -14.99 -9.35
C LEU A 191 -4.46 -16.52 -9.43
N ASN A 192 -3.74 -17.18 -10.35
CA ASN A 192 -3.79 -18.65 -10.49
C ASN A 192 -3.59 -19.33 -9.13
N ASP A 193 -4.44 -20.30 -8.81
CA ASP A 193 -4.39 -21.04 -7.56
C ASP A 193 -4.50 -20.18 -6.29
N ALA A 194 -4.92 -18.91 -6.40
CA ALA A 194 -5.18 -18.07 -5.23
C ALA A 194 -6.23 -18.73 -4.35
N GLN A 195 -5.89 -18.95 -3.09
CA GLN A 195 -6.67 -19.77 -2.19
C GLN A 195 -7.68 -18.92 -1.43
N PHE A 196 -8.89 -19.44 -1.29
CA PHE A 196 -9.98 -18.80 -0.54
C PHE A 196 -10.39 -17.42 -1.05
N LEU A 197 -10.07 -17.09 -2.31
CA LEU A 197 -10.58 -15.91 -2.98
C LEU A 197 -12.00 -16.20 -3.47
N THR A 198 -12.99 -15.49 -2.94
CA THR A 198 -14.37 -15.62 -3.43
C THR A 198 -14.63 -14.65 -4.59
N PRO A 199 -15.56 -14.97 -5.49
CA PRO A 199 -15.97 -14.04 -6.55
C PRO A 199 -16.45 -12.69 -5.99
N ASP A 200 -17.13 -12.69 -4.84
CA ASP A 200 -17.61 -11.47 -4.17
C ASP A 200 -16.47 -10.52 -3.76
N GLN A 201 -15.30 -11.04 -3.39
CA GLN A 201 -14.15 -10.19 -3.05
C GLN A 201 -13.63 -9.41 -4.26
N LEU A 202 -13.79 -9.94 -5.47
CA LEU A 202 -13.36 -9.29 -6.71
C LEU A 202 -14.45 -8.40 -7.33
N ARG A 203 -15.72 -8.55 -6.92
CA ARG A 203 -16.86 -7.84 -7.50
C ARG A 203 -16.70 -6.33 -7.50
N ASP A 204 -16.12 -5.80 -6.42
CA ASP A 204 -15.97 -4.36 -6.21
C ASP A 204 -14.56 -3.87 -6.59
N ALA A 205 -13.73 -4.70 -7.24
CA ALA A 205 -12.44 -4.27 -7.78
C ALA A 205 -12.63 -3.20 -8.87
N ALA A 206 -11.73 -2.22 -8.92
CA ALA A 206 -11.83 -1.14 -9.91
C ALA A 206 -11.55 -1.65 -11.33
N SER A 207 -10.64 -2.61 -11.48
CA SER A 207 -10.32 -3.20 -12.78
C SER A 207 -9.63 -4.56 -12.64
N LEU A 208 -9.97 -5.49 -13.53
CA LEU A 208 -9.39 -6.83 -13.65
C LEU A 208 -8.88 -7.12 -15.08
N GLU A 209 -8.67 -6.09 -15.91
CA GLU A 209 -8.25 -6.26 -17.30
C GLU A 209 -7.02 -7.15 -17.44
N GLY A 210 -7.08 -8.16 -18.30
CA GLY A 210 -5.93 -9.03 -18.55
C GLY A 210 -5.52 -9.93 -17.39
N ALA A 211 -6.18 -9.85 -16.24
CA ALA A 211 -5.86 -10.66 -15.07
C ALA A 211 -6.15 -12.14 -15.34
N THR A 212 -5.35 -13.01 -14.76
CA THR A 212 -5.66 -14.44 -14.70
C THR A 212 -6.38 -14.74 -13.40
N LEU A 213 -7.54 -15.38 -13.47
CA LEU A 213 -8.38 -15.74 -12.34
C LEU A 213 -7.89 -17.04 -11.66
N PRO A 214 -8.44 -17.39 -10.48
CA PRO A 214 -7.98 -18.56 -9.72
C PRO A 214 -8.01 -19.90 -10.46
N ASP A 215 -8.97 -20.09 -11.38
CA ASP A 215 -9.10 -21.29 -12.21
C ASP A 215 -8.19 -21.29 -13.46
N GLY A 216 -7.35 -20.26 -13.62
CA GLY A 216 -6.46 -20.08 -14.76
C GLY A 216 -7.10 -19.41 -15.97
N SER A 217 -8.40 -19.10 -15.93
CA SER A 217 -9.04 -18.34 -17.00
C SER A 217 -8.47 -16.92 -17.06
N GLN A 218 -8.24 -16.41 -18.27
CA GLN A 218 -7.69 -15.08 -18.48
C GLN A 218 -8.79 -14.13 -18.92
N LEU A 219 -8.91 -13.00 -18.21
CA LEU A 219 -9.80 -11.92 -18.60
C LEU A 219 -9.23 -11.14 -19.78
N PRO A 220 -10.07 -10.65 -20.70
CA PRO A 220 -9.62 -9.90 -21.86
C PRO A 220 -9.01 -8.55 -21.47
N ARG A 221 -8.20 -8.01 -22.38
CA ARG A 221 -7.58 -6.68 -22.29
C ARG A 221 -8.22 -5.75 -23.30
N ALA A 222 -8.18 -4.44 -23.03
CA ALA A 222 -8.50 -3.44 -24.03
C ALA A 222 -7.56 -3.65 -25.23
N LEU A 223 -8.13 -3.85 -26.41
CA LEU A 223 -7.33 -3.97 -27.62
C LEU A 223 -6.85 -2.57 -27.98
N THR A 224 -5.53 -2.43 -28.13
CA THR A 224 -4.96 -1.22 -28.72
C THR A 224 -4.69 -1.49 -30.19
N PHE A 225 -5.50 -0.91 -31.06
CA PHE A 225 -5.25 -0.93 -32.50
C PHE A 225 -4.65 0.43 -32.91
N GLY A 226 -3.32 0.49 -33.11
CA GLY A 226 -2.64 1.74 -33.42
C GLY A 226 -2.68 2.74 -32.26
N HIS A 227 -3.20 3.95 -32.50
CA HIS A 227 -3.39 4.99 -31.47
C HIS A 227 -4.78 4.96 -30.81
N GLU A 228 -5.66 4.05 -31.22
CA GLU A 228 -7.01 3.91 -30.67
C GLU A 228 -7.07 2.69 -29.75
N THR A 229 -7.25 2.94 -28.45
CA THR A 229 -7.69 1.94 -27.48
C THR A 229 -9.19 1.75 -27.62
N THR A 230 -9.64 0.49 -27.73
CA THR A 230 -11.07 0.21 -27.57
C THR A 230 -11.53 0.69 -26.19
N GLN A 231 -12.67 1.38 -26.13
CA GLN A 231 -13.17 2.00 -24.90
C GLN A 231 -13.64 0.95 -23.87
N ASP A 232 -13.89 -0.28 -24.34
CA ASP A 232 -14.26 -1.42 -23.54
C ASP A 232 -13.33 -2.59 -23.87
N SER A 233 -12.81 -3.19 -22.82
CA SER A 233 -11.93 -4.35 -22.78
C SER A 233 -12.70 -5.66 -22.65
N GLY A 234 -14.01 -5.60 -22.36
CA GLY A 234 -14.89 -6.76 -22.22
C GLY A 234 -14.66 -7.57 -20.94
N TRP A 235 -13.76 -7.13 -20.04
CA TRP A 235 -13.41 -7.91 -18.85
C TRP A 235 -14.58 -7.99 -17.87
N GLN A 236 -15.45 -6.98 -17.82
CA GLN A 236 -16.62 -6.99 -16.95
C GLN A 236 -17.58 -8.12 -17.34
N GLU A 237 -17.84 -8.30 -18.64
CA GLU A 237 -18.69 -9.38 -19.13
C GLU A 237 -18.05 -10.75 -18.88
N ALA A 238 -16.76 -10.90 -19.18
CA ALA A 238 -16.02 -12.13 -18.92
C ALA A 238 -15.96 -12.47 -17.41
N PHE A 239 -15.78 -11.46 -16.56
CA PHE A 239 -15.81 -11.62 -15.10
C PHE A 239 -17.21 -12.01 -14.63
N GLN A 240 -18.28 -11.42 -15.16
CA GLN A 240 -19.65 -11.81 -14.81
C GLN A 240 -19.97 -13.24 -15.24
N ALA A 241 -19.49 -13.69 -16.41
CA ALA A 241 -19.64 -15.07 -16.85
C ALA A 241 -18.91 -16.04 -15.89
N TRP A 242 -17.67 -15.72 -15.52
CA TRP A 242 -16.92 -16.47 -14.52
C TRP A 242 -17.61 -16.49 -13.16
N TYR A 243 -18.04 -15.32 -12.66
CA TYR A 243 -18.74 -15.16 -11.39
C TYR A 243 -19.99 -16.04 -11.32
N ARG A 244 -20.79 -16.08 -12.39
CA ARG A 244 -21.98 -16.96 -12.47
C ARG A 244 -21.60 -18.43 -12.46
N ALA A 245 -20.55 -18.83 -13.18
CA ALA A 245 -20.08 -20.22 -13.19
C ALA A 245 -19.66 -20.71 -11.78
N GLN A 246 -19.17 -19.81 -10.93
CA GLN A 246 -18.83 -20.14 -9.53
C GLN A 246 -20.06 -20.21 -8.60
N LEU A 247 -21.18 -19.59 -8.97
CA LEU A 247 -22.44 -19.63 -8.22
C LEU A 247 -23.31 -20.84 -8.55
N ILE A 248 -23.11 -21.46 -9.73
CA ILE A 248 -23.82 -22.68 -10.11
C ILE A 248 -23.22 -23.83 -9.32
N THR A 249 -23.78 -24.07 -8.13
CA THR A 249 -23.67 -25.37 -7.47
C THR A 249 -24.55 -26.37 -8.23
N PRO A 250 -24.20 -27.67 -8.26
CA PRO A 250 -25.07 -28.71 -8.84
C PRO A 250 -26.50 -28.72 -8.27
N GLU A 251 -26.68 -28.20 -7.04
CA GLU A 251 -27.99 -28.04 -6.39
C GLU A 251 -28.85 -26.96 -7.05
N ALA A 252 -28.26 -25.90 -7.63
CA ALA A 252 -28.99 -24.85 -8.35
C ALA A 252 -29.47 -25.31 -9.73
N GLU A 253 -28.71 -26.17 -10.42
CA GLU A 253 -29.16 -26.83 -11.67
C GLU A 253 -30.31 -27.81 -11.41
N ALA A 254 -30.27 -28.58 -10.31
CA ALA A 254 -31.36 -29.48 -9.94
C ALA A 254 -32.66 -28.73 -9.63
N ALA A 255 -32.58 -27.54 -9.02
CA ALA A 255 -33.75 -26.71 -8.73
C ALA A 255 -34.34 -26.02 -9.98
N HIS A 256 -33.50 -25.70 -10.99
CA HIS A 256 -33.97 -25.12 -12.25
C HIS A 256 -34.58 -26.19 -13.18
N SER A 257 -33.97 -27.38 -13.26
CA SER A 257 -34.51 -28.52 -14.03
C SER A 257 -35.81 -29.07 -13.46
N ALA A 258 -36.05 -28.98 -12.16
CA ALA A 258 -37.30 -29.44 -11.54
C ALA A 258 -38.50 -28.53 -11.87
N ASN A 259 -38.27 -27.23 -12.10
CA ASN A 259 -39.33 -26.29 -12.47
C ASN A 259 -39.78 -26.44 -13.94
N ASP A 260 -38.86 -26.80 -14.85
CA ASP A 260 -39.21 -27.01 -16.26
C ASP A 260 -40.03 -28.29 -16.49
N GLU A 261 -39.89 -29.32 -15.63
CA GLU A 261 -40.70 -30.54 -15.72
C GLU A 261 -42.11 -30.39 -15.13
N ASP A 262 -42.33 -29.46 -14.19
CA ASP A 262 -43.67 -29.18 -13.64
C ASP A 262 -44.50 -28.26 -14.57
N GLU A 263 -43.88 -27.36 -15.34
CA GLU A 263 -44.60 -26.56 -16.34
C GLU A 263 -45.04 -27.37 -17.58
N LEU A 264 -44.35 -28.47 -17.91
CA LEU A 264 -44.75 -29.37 -19.01
C LEU A 264 -45.86 -30.36 -18.65
N ARG A 265 -46.27 -30.46 -17.36
CA ARG A 265 -47.33 -31.36 -16.91
C ARG A 265 -48.72 -30.74 -16.82
N VAL A 266 -48.86 -29.42 -17.02
CA VAL A 266 -50.15 -28.71 -16.84
C VAL A 266 -50.93 -28.52 -18.14
N SER A 267 -50.41 -28.95 -19.30
CA SER A 267 -51.16 -28.88 -20.56
C SER A 267 -51.49 -30.27 -21.11
N PHE A 268 -52.42 -31.03 -20.52
CA PHE A 268 -53.22 -32.07 -21.22
C PHE A 268 -54.29 -32.65 -20.27
N THR A 269 -55.36 -31.90 -20.02
CA THR A 269 -56.70 -32.47 -19.76
C THR A 269 -57.75 -31.40 -20.05
N ASP A 270 -58.23 -31.37 -21.28
CA ASP A 270 -59.58 -30.93 -21.62
C ASP A 270 -60.11 -31.96 -22.64
N ASP A 271 -60.97 -32.86 -22.14
CA ASP A 271 -62.10 -33.49 -22.83
C ASP A 271 -62.95 -34.28 -21.81
#